data_AF-G9WJB4-F1
#
_entry.id   AF-G9WJB4-F1
#
_cell.length_a   1.000
_cell.length_b   1.000
_cell.length_c   1.000
_cell.angle_alpha   90.00
_cell.angle_beta   90.00
_cell.angle_gamma   90.00
#
_symmetry.space_group_name_H-M   'P 1'
#
loop_
_entity.id
_entity.type
_entity.pdbx_description
1 polymer ?
#
loop_
_entity_poly.entity_id
_entity_poly.type
_entity_poly.pdbx_seq_one_letter_code
_entity_poly.pdbx_strand_id
1 'polypeptide(L)'
;MKSSWEQHKELILYLIFGVLTTIVYFVARFLTVHISQNALLAVIIAQVSAILFAFITNKIWVFTKAEKSSLLSQFMKFVAARLFVFFLDLFVTWLCIEKFGSFFIKLFLLNHLNYQSGITTWPLVKSFIGSPVLANTFIWSMVIQVAAIILNYVFSKLFVFKNKKQ
;
A
#
# COMPACT_ATOMS: atom_id res chain seq x y z
N MET A 1 -28.34 -13.25 -13.34
CA MET A 1 -27.63 -13.93 -12.23
C MET A 1 -26.16 -14.09 -12.61
N LYS A 2 -25.22 -13.31 -12.05
CA LYS A 2 -23.79 -13.56 -12.26
C LYS A 2 -23.40 -14.70 -11.31
N SER A 3 -22.94 -15.82 -11.86
CA SER A 3 -22.48 -17.02 -11.14
C SER A 3 -21.43 -16.66 -10.08
N SER A 4 -21.44 -17.32 -8.91
CA SER A 4 -20.55 -17.01 -7.79
C SER A 4 -19.06 -17.08 -8.16
N TRP A 5 -18.71 -17.82 -9.22
CA TRP A 5 -17.36 -17.95 -9.77
C TRP A 5 -16.80 -16.64 -10.37
N GLU A 6 -17.63 -15.80 -10.98
CA GLU A 6 -17.19 -14.53 -11.59
C GLU A 6 -16.86 -13.46 -10.52
N GLN A 7 -17.55 -13.48 -9.37
CA GLN A 7 -17.28 -12.55 -8.27
C GLN A 7 -15.94 -12.83 -7.59
N HIS A 8 -15.53 -14.10 -7.49
CA HIS A 8 -14.24 -14.48 -6.92
C HIS A 8 -13.09 -14.19 -7.89
N LYS A 9 -13.30 -14.34 -9.20
CA LYS A 9 -12.33 -14.01 -10.24
C LYS A 9 -11.99 -12.52 -10.27
N GLU A 10 -13.01 -11.65 -10.20
CA GLU A 10 -12.82 -10.20 -10.09
C GLU A 10 -12.00 -9.85 -8.83
N LEU A 11 -12.30 -10.47 -7.69
CA LEU A 11 -11.58 -10.26 -6.41
C LEU A 11 -10.10 -10.68 -6.48
N ILE A 12 -9.82 -11.87 -7.01
CA ILE A 12 -8.45 -12.39 -7.16
C ILE A 12 -7.64 -11.47 -8.08
N LEU A 13 -8.23 -10.99 -9.18
CA LEU A 13 -7.59 -10.05 -10.09
C LEU A 13 -7.27 -8.71 -9.42
N TYR A 14 -8.20 -8.16 -8.64
CA TYR A 14 -7.95 -6.95 -7.86
C TYR A 14 -6.78 -7.12 -6.87
N LEU A 15 -6.72 -8.25 -6.17
CA LEU A 15 -5.63 -8.56 -5.24
C LEU A 15 -4.28 -8.68 -5.98
N ILE A 16 -4.26 -9.38 -7.12
CA ILE A 16 -3.07 -9.52 -7.97
C ILE A 16 -2.60 -8.15 -8.47
N PHE A 17 -3.50 -7.29 -8.95
CA PHE A 17 -3.13 -5.94 -9.38
C PHE A 17 -2.70 -5.02 -8.22
N GLY A 18 -3.23 -5.23 -7.02
CA GLY A 18 -2.74 -4.57 -5.80
C GLY A 18 -1.30 -4.96 -5.47
N VAL A 19 -0.96 -6.24 -5.57
CA VAL A 19 0.42 -6.73 -5.37
C VAL A 19 1.33 -6.22 -6.48
N LEU A 20 0.90 -6.29 -7.75
CA LEU A 20 1.68 -5.79 -8.89
C LEU A 20 1.96 -4.29 -8.80
N THR A 21 0.98 -3.47 -8.39
CA THR A 21 1.19 -2.02 -8.22
C THR A 21 2.20 -1.73 -7.12
N THR A 22 2.26 -2.57 -6.09
CA THR A 22 3.28 -2.49 -5.03
C THR A 22 4.67 -2.86 -5.57
N ILE A 23 4.77 -3.90 -6.40
CA ILE A 23 6.03 -4.26 -7.09
C ILE A 23 6.51 -3.12 -7.99
N VAL A 24 5.61 -2.55 -8.81
CA VAL A 24 5.93 -1.42 -9.69
C VAL A 24 6.39 -0.20 -8.89
N TYR A 25 5.72 0.10 -7.77
CA TYR A 25 6.16 1.15 -6.84
C TYR A 25 7.59 0.90 -6.34
N PHE A 26 7.91 -0.30 -5.87
CA PHE A 26 9.25 -0.64 -5.39
C PHE A 26 10.32 -0.54 -6.49
N VAL A 27 10.02 -1.04 -7.69
CA VAL A 27 10.93 -0.95 -8.85
C VAL A 27 11.17 0.50 -9.24
N ALA A 28 10.11 1.30 -9.39
CA ALA A 28 10.23 2.72 -9.73
C ALA A 28 11.02 3.48 -8.66
N ARG A 29 10.75 3.21 -7.39
CA ARG A 29 11.47 3.83 -6.27
C ARG A 29 12.96 3.46 -6.29
N PHE A 30 13.30 2.19 -6.50
CA PHE A 30 14.68 1.73 -6.52
C PHE A 30 15.47 2.37 -7.68
N LEU A 31 14.88 2.41 -8.88
CA LEU A 31 15.48 3.06 -10.05
C LEU A 31 15.70 4.56 -9.81
N THR A 32 14.69 5.27 -9.29
CA THR A 32 14.80 6.71 -9.07
C THR A 32 15.75 7.08 -7.92
N VAL A 33 15.84 6.28 -6.85
CA VAL A 33 16.85 6.48 -5.79
C VAL A 33 18.25 6.35 -6.36
N HIS A 34 18.49 5.37 -7.23
CA HIS A 34 19.81 5.15 -7.82
C HIS A 34 20.27 6.31 -8.70
N ILE A 35 19.32 6.98 -9.37
CA ILE A 35 19.60 8.12 -10.27
C ILE A 35 19.66 9.45 -9.51
N SER A 36 18.70 9.72 -8.63
CA SER A 36 18.51 11.05 -8.06
C SER A 36 19.19 11.26 -6.70
N GLN A 37 19.58 10.18 -6.01
CA GLN A 37 20.01 10.18 -4.59
C GLN A 37 19.08 10.90 -3.60
N ASN A 38 17.90 11.34 -4.05
CA ASN A 38 16.91 12.04 -3.26
C ASN A 38 15.71 11.11 -2.99
N ALA A 39 15.56 10.71 -1.74
CA ALA A 39 14.53 9.76 -1.32
C ALA A 39 13.11 10.32 -1.51
N LEU A 40 12.90 11.63 -1.35
CA LEU A 40 11.57 12.26 -1.52
C LEU A 40 11.12 12.22 -2.98
N LEU A 41 12.02 12.58 -3.92
CA LEU A 41 11.72 12.53 -5.36
C LEU A 41 11.42 11.10 -5.82
N ALA A 42 12.16 10.12 -5.29
CA ALA A 42 11.91 8.72 -5.61
C ALA A 42 10.55 8.22 -5.12
N VAL A 43 10.10 8.66 -3.95
CA VAL A 43 8.76 8.31 -3.43
C VAL A 43 7.66 8.93 -4.30
N ILE A 44 7.81 10.19 -4.71
CA ILE A 44 6.84 10.88 -5.56
C ILE A 44 6.74 10.19 -6.93
N ILE A 45 7.87 9.93 -7.59
CA ILE A 45 7.90 9.29 -8.91
C ILE A 45 7.36 7.85 -8.85
N ALA A 46 7.69 7.12 -7.79
CA ALA A 46 7.17 5.77 -7.58
C ALA A 46 5.65 5.75 -7.37
N GLN A 47 5.11 6.71 -6.59
CA GLN A 47 3.66 6.85 -6.40
C GLN A 47 2.96 7.18 -7.72
N VAL A 48 3.49 8.12 -8.51
CA VAL A 48 2.91 8.48 -9.82
C VAL A 48 2.94 7.27 -10.78
N SER A 49 4.06 6.56 -10.84
CA SER A 49 4.21 5.37 -11.70
C SER A 49 3.26 4.25 -11.30
N ALA A 50 3.07 4.00 -10.00
CA ALA A 50 2.13 3.01 -9.50
C ALA A 50 0.68 3.37 -9.82
N ILE A 51 0.30 4.65 -9.74
CA ILE A 51 -1.03 5.14 -10.11
C ILE A 51 -1.27 4.95 -11.62
N LEU A 52 -0.30 5.29 -12.46
CA LEU A 52 -0.38 5.12 -13.91
C LEU A 52 -0.48 3.64 -14.32
N PHE A 53 0.36 2.79 -13.72
CA PHE A 53 0.31 1.35 -13.99
C PHE A 53 -1.05 0.76 -13.59
N ALA A 54 -1.54 1.07 -12.38
CA ALA A 54 -2.85 0.62 -11.91
C ALA A 54 -3.99 1.02 -12.87
N PHE A 55 -3.93 2.25 -13.42
CA PHE A 55 -4.90 2.73 -14.39
C PHE A 55 -4.85 1.92 -15.70
N ILE A 56 -3.66 1.66 -16.24
CA ILE A 56 -3.48 0.87 -17.47
C ILE A 56 -3.98 -0.57 -17.26
N THR A 57 -3.64 -1.22 -16.15
CA THR A 57 -4.06 -2.62 -15.91
C THR A 57 -5.55 -2.73 -15.66
N ASN A 58 -6.15 -1.79 -14.92
CA ASN A 58 -7.60 -1.75 -14.74
C ASN A 58 -8.34 -1.53 -16.08
N LYS A 59 -7.81 -0.68 -16.98
CA LYS A 59 -8.37 -0.45 -18.31
C LYS A 59 -8.34 -1.71 -19.20
N ILE A 60 -7.26 -2.50 -19.13
CA ILE A 60 -7.05 -3.65 -20.02
C ILE A 60 -7.78 -4.90 -19.51
N TRP A 61 -7.84 -5.13 -18.20
CA TRP A 61 -8.29 -6.43 -17.65
C TRP A 61 -9.64 -6.41 -16.93
N VAL A 62 -10.08 -5.27 -16.37
CA VAL A 62 -11.32 -5.20 -15.58
C VAL A 62 -12.51 -4.68 -16.39
N PHE A 63 -12.27 -3.85 -17.41
CA PHE A 63 -13.33 -3.30 -18.27
C PHE A 63 -13.50 -4.06 -19.57
N THR A 64 -14.05 -5.27 -19.49
CA THR A 64 -14.63 -5.88 -20.69
C THR A 64 -16.15 -5.88 -20.69
N LYS A 65 -16.89 -5.93 -19.56
CA LYS A 65 -18.37 -6.06 -19.64
C LYS A 65 -19.27 -5.43 -18.57
N ALA A 66 -18.81 -4.71 -17.55
CA ALA A 66 -19.74 -4.28 -16.48
C ALA A 66 -19.35 -2.98 -15.75
N GLU A 67 -19.58 -1.80 -16.33
CA GLU A 67 -20.18 -0.66 -15.61
C GLU A 67 -20.37 0.57 -16.52
N LYS A 68 -21.48 1.28 -16.28
CA LYS A 68 -21.94 2.46 -17.03
C LYS A 68 -21.32 3.79 -16.54
N SER A 69 -20.31 3.76 -15.66
CA SER A 69 -19.65 4.96 -15.14
C SER A 69 -18.42 5.34 -15.96
N SER A 70 -18.15 6.64 -16.14
CA SER A 70 -16.97 7.10 -16.88
C SER A 70 -15.67 6.61 -16.23
N LEU A 71 -14.73 6.16 -17.06
CA LEU A 71 -13.38 5.72 -16.65
C LEU A 71 -12.68 6.75 -15.74
N LEU A 72 -12.96 8.03 -15.94
CA LEU A 72 -12.41 9.14 -15.16
C LEU A 72 -12.94 9.16 -13.71
N SER A 73 -14.20 8.80 -13.48
CA SER A 73 -14.76 8.73 -12.12
C SER A 73 -14.14 7.59 -11.30
N GLN A 74 -13.87 6.45 -11.94
CA GLN A 74 -13.21 5.31 -11.29
C GLN A 74 -11.74 5.62 -10.98
N PHE A 75 -11.05 6.29 -11.90
CA PHE A 75 -9.69 6.78 -11.68
C PHE A 75 -9.62 7.75 -10.50
N MET A 76 -10.51 8.76 -10.46
CA MET A 76 -10.53 9.73 -9.36
C MET A 76 -10.80 9.07 -8.00
N LYS A 77 -11.66 8.04 -7.95
CA LYS A 77 -11.90 7.26 -6.71
C LYS A 77 -10.67 6.45 -6.29
N PHE A 78 -9.94 5.86 -7.24
CA PHE A 78 -8.71 5.14 -6.97
C PHE A 78 -7.60 6.07 -6.44
N VAL A 79 -7.42 7.22 -7.09
CA VAL A 79 -6.47 8.25 -6.65
C VAL A 79 -6.87 8.79 -5.28
N ALA A 80 -8.16 9.02 -5.02
CA ALA A 80 -8.65 9.45 -3.72
C ALA A 80 -8.40 8.40 -2.63
N ALA A 81 -8.64 7.11 -2.90
CA ALA A 81 -8.34 6.03 -1.95
C ALA A 81 -6.83 5.94 -1.65
N ARG A 82 -5.97 6.10 -2.66
CA ARG A 82 -4.51 6.13 -2.49
C ARG A 82 -4.03 7.35 -1.71
N LEU A 83 -4.58 8.54 -1.98
CA LEU A 83 -4.30 9.74 -1.21
C LEU A 83 -4.78 9.58 0.24
N PHE A 84 -5.94 9.00 0.46
CA PHE A 84 -6.46 8.76 1.81
C PHE A 84 -5.54 7.81 2.60
N VAL A 85 -5.12 6.70 1.99
CA VAL A 85 -4.13 5.79 2.60
C VAL A 85 -2.83 6.52 2.90
N PHE A 86 -2.35 7.37 1.99
CA PHE A 86 -1.15 8.18 2.19
C PHE A 86 -1.28 9.11 3.40
N PHE A 87 -2.42 9.80 3.56
CA PHE A 87 -2.67 10.62 4.75
C PHE A 87 -2.79 9.76 6.03
N LEU A 88 -3.39 8.57 5.93
CA LEU A 88 -3.49 7.65 7.06
C LEU A 88 -2.11 7.15 7.50
N ASP A 89 -1.21 6.89 6.54
CA ASP A 89 0.19 6.54 6.80
C ASP A 89 0.94 7.66 7.54
N LEU A 90 0.81 8.91 7.06
CA LEU A 90 1.37 10.07 7.73
C LEU A 90 0.82 10.23 9.15
N PHE A 91 -0.49 10.07 9.32
CA PHE A 91 -1.15 10.18 10.62
C PHE A 91 -0.72 9.08 11.59
N VAL A 92 -0.68 7.82 11.15
CA VAL A 92 -0.22 6.69 11.96
C VAL A 92 1.24 6.83 12.32
N THR A 93 2.08 7.31 11.39
CA THR A 93 3.49 7.58 11.65
C THR A 93 3.64 8.65 12.73
N TRP A 94 2.98 9.80 12.58
CA TRP A 94 3.01 10.85 13.59
C TRP A 94 2.48 10.37 14.95
N LEU A 95 1.38 9.62 14.97
CA LEU A 95 0.76 9.16 16.21
C LEU A 95 1.58 8.05 16.89
N CYS A 96 1.91 6.98 16.17
CA CYS A 96 2.46 5.75 16.74
C CYS A 96 3.99 5.68 16.75
N ILE A 97 4.67 6.52 15.97
CA ILE A 97 6.13 6.57 15.90
C ILE A 97 6.65 7.83 16.61
N GLU A 98 6.11 9.02 16.32
CA GLU A 98 6.60 10.26 16.94
C GLU A 98 5.99 10.50 18.33
N LYS A 99 4.66 10.54 18.43
CA LYS A 99 3.98 10.92 19.68
C LYS A 99 3.96 9.80 20.72
N PHE A 100 3.63 8.58 20.30
CA PHE A 100 3.50 7.39 21.16
C PHE A 100 4.58 6.32 20.90
N GLY A 101 5.66 6.66 20.18
CA GLY A 101 6.71 5.70 19.83
C GLY A 101 7.29 4.98 21.05
N SER A 102 7.59 5.70 22.12
CA SER A 102 8.14 5.11 23.35
C SER A 102 7.18 4.13 24.04
N PHE A 103 5.87 4.35 23.93
CA PHE A 103 4.84 3.43 24.41
C PHE A 103 4.81 2.16 23.56
N PHE A 104 4.77 2.27 22.23
CA PHE A 104 4.72 1.11 21.34
C PHE A 104 6.00 0.28 21.36
N ILE A 105 7.17 0.93 21.45
CA ILE A 105 8.46 0.25 21.61
C ILE A 105 8.48 -0.60 22.89
N LYS A 106 7.90 -0.10 23.99
CA LYS A 106 7.76 -0.87 25.23
C LYS A 106 6.71 -1.97 25.11
N LEU A 107 5.56 -1.67 24.51
CA LEU A 107 4.47 -2.62 24.30
C LEU A 107 4.92 -3.85 23.50
N PHE A 108 5.71 -3.63 22.45
CA PHE A 108 6.28 -4.68 21.61
C PHE A 108 7.59 -5.26 22.15
N LEU A 109 8.03 -4.85 23.34
CA LEU A 109 9.27 -5.30 23.98
C LEU A 109 10.52 -5.14 23.09
N LEU A 110 10.50 -4.17 22.17
CA LEU A 110 11.56 -3.99 21.18
C LEU A 110 12.89 -3.60 21.84
N ASN A 111 12.85 -2.97 23.00
CA ASN A 111 14.06 -2.65 23.78
C ASN A 111 14.83 -3.88 24.27
N HIS A 112 14.20 -5.05 24.32
CA HIS A 112 14.83 -6.30 24.75
C HIS A 112 15.43 -7.10 23.59
N LEU A 113 15.21 -6.68 22.34
CA LEU A 113 15.78 -7.34 21.17
C LEU A 113 17.26 -7.00 21.04
N ASN A 114 18.08 -8.02 20.78
CA ASN A 114 19.50 -7.80 20.53
C ASN A 114 19.72 -7.41 19.06
N TYR A 115 19.84 -6.11 18.82
CA TYR A 115 20.08 -5.55 17.48
C TYR A 115 21.50 -5.81 16.95
N GLN A 116 22.43 -6.19 17.82
CA GLN A 116 23.84 -6.41 17.48
C GLN A 116 24.16 -7.87 17.12
N SER A 117 23.20 -8.79 17.22
CA SER A 117 23.41 -10.21 16.91
C SER A 117 22.25 -10.83 16.13
N GLY A 118 22.54 -11.78 15.24
CA GLY A 118 21.52 -12.56 14.53
C GLY A 118 21.11 -11.95 13.18
N ILE A 119 19.85 -12.10 12.80
CA ILE A 119 19.33 -11.70 11.48
C ILE A 119 19.28 -10.17 11.35
N THR A 120 19.25 -9.43 12.45
CA THR A 120 19.19 -7.96 12.50
C THR A 120 20.45 -7.26 12.00
N THR A 121 21.58 -7.96 11.90
CA THR A 121 22.85 -7.39 11.42
C THR A 121 23.04 -7.51 9.91
N TRP A 122 22.21 -8.29 9.22
CA TRP A 122 22.28 -8.41 7.76
C TRP A 122 22.04 -7.04 7.10
N PRO A 123 22.81 -6.65 6.07
CA PRO A 123 22.77 -5.30 5.50
C PRO A 123 21.36 -4.83 5.10
N LEU A 124 20.57 -5.73 4.51
CA LEU A 124 19.18 -5.46 4.13
C LEU A 124 18.27 -5.31 5.35
N VAL A 125 18.40 -6.21 6.31
CA VAL A 125 17.52 -6.29 7.49
C VAL A 125 17.80 -5.15 8.48
N LYS A 126 19.08 -4.80 8.67
CA LYS A 126 19.54 -3.71 9.53
C LYS A 126 18.93 -2.36 9.14
N SER A 127 18.71 -2.13 7.85
CA SER A 127 18.09 -0.91 7.33
C SER A 127 16.61 -0.75 7.73
N PHE A 128 15.94 -1.85 8.12
CA PHE A 128 14.53 -1.84 8.50
C PHE A 128 14.28 -2.13 9.99
N ILE A 129 15.09 -2.98 10.62
CA ILE A 129 14.89 -3.38 12.03
C ILE A 129 16.16 -3.21 12.88
N GLY A 130 17.14 -2.40 12.45
CA GLY A 130 18.43 -2.24 13.14
C GLY A 130 18.39 -1.41 14.43
N SER A 131 17.23 -0.89 14.83
CA SER A 131 17.04 -0.18 16.10
C SER A 131 15.60 -0.37 16.61
N PRO A 132 15.31 -0.11 17.91
CA PRO A 132 13.95 -0.17 18.43
C PRO A 132 12.97 0.74 17.69
N VAL A 133 13.42 1.93 17.30
CA VAL A 133 12.61 2.88 16.53
C VAL A 133 12.38 2.37 15.11
N LEU A 134 13.43 1.88 14.44
CA LEU A 134 13.30 1.32 13.08
C LEU A 134 12.38 0.10 13.06
N ALA A 135 12.53 -0.80 14.03
CA ALA A 135 11.66 -1.97 14.16
C ALA A 135 10.19 -1.59 14.39
N ASN A 136 9.92 -0.60 15.26
CA ASN A 136 8.57 -0.07 15.45
C ASN A 136 8.01 0.54 14.15
N THR A 137 8.81 1.35 13.45
CA THR A 137 8.43 1.94 12.17
C THR A 137 8.12 0.87 11.12
N PHE A 138 8.91 -0.20 11.06
CA PHE A 138 8.71 -1.32 10.15
C PHE A 138 7.42 -2.08 10.43
N ILE A 139 7.12 -2.37 11.70
CA ILE A 139 5.87 -3.02 12.11
C ILE A 139 4.66 -2.17 11.68
N TRP A 140 4.67 -0.87 12.00
CA TRP A 140 3.59 0.03 11.59
C TRP A 140 3.49 0.18 10.07
N SER A 141 4.62 0.18 9.37
CA SER A 141 4.71 0.22 7.91
C SER A 141 4.17 -1.07 7.26
N MET A 142 4.19 -2.21 7.94
CA MET A 142 3.52 -3.42 7.50
C MET A 142 2.01 -3.34 7.75
N VAL A 143 1.61 -2.90 8.94
CA VAL A 143 0.19 -2.74 9.30
C VAL A 143 -0.50 -1.78 8.33
N ILE A 144 0.13 -0.66 8.00
CA ILE A 144 -0.44 0.32 7.05
C ILE A 144 -0.52 -0.23 5.63
N GLN A 145 0.45 -1.03 5.17
CA GLN A 145 0.38 -1.65 3.85
C GLN A 145 -0.75 -2.69 3.77
N VAL A 146 -0.95 -3.48 4.82
CA VAL A 146 -2.09 -4.40 4.90
C VAL A 146 -3.40 -3.63 4.95
N ALA A 147 -3.48 -2.59 5.79
CA ALA A 147 -4.64 -1.72 5.88
C ALA A 147 -4.95 -1.05 4.53
N ALA A 148 -3.94 -0.60 3.79
CA ALA A 148 -4.08 -0.03 2.45
C ALA A 148 -4.72 -1.01 1.47
N ILE A 149 -4.29 -2.28 1.47
CA ILE A 149 -4.85 -3.33 0.62
C ILE A 149 -6.33 -3.56 0.99
N ILE A 150 -6.62 -3.68 2.29
CA ILE A 150 -8.00 -3.86 2.77
C ILE A 150 -8.86 -2.65 2.42
N LEU A 151 -8.35 -1.43 2.59
CA LEU A 151 -9.09 -0.21 2.33
C LEU A 151 -9.36 -0.05 0.83
N ASN A 152 -8.39 -0.35 -0.02
CA ASN A 152 -8.56 -0.40 -1.47
C ASN A 152 -9.63 -1.43 -1.87
N TYR A 153 -9.65 -2.59 -1.20
CA TYR A 153 -10.71 -3.59 -1.39
C TYR A 153 -12.10 -3.08 -0.93
N VAL A 154 -12.19 -2.49 0.25
CA VAL A 154 -13.44 -1.92 0.79
C VAL A 154 -13.96 -0.81 -0.11
N PHE A 155 -13.10 0.09 -0.59
CA PHE A 155 -13.50 1.11 -1.56
C PHE A 155 -13.98 0.51 -2.87
N SER A 156 -13.27 -0.48 -3.42
CA SER A 156 -13.72 -1.22 -4.60
C SER A 156 -15.12 -1.81 -4.39
N LYS A 157 -15.36 -2.45 -3.24
CA LYS A 157 -16.67 -3.03 -2.92
C LYS A 157 -17.76 -1.98 -2.69
N LEU A 158 -17.50 -0.91 -1.93
CA LEU A 158 -18.47 0.15 -1.63
C LEU A 158 -18.90 0.92 -2.89
N PHE A 159 -17.98 1.12 -3.85
CA PHE A 159 -18.29 1.85 -5.07
C PHE A 159 -18.93 0.98 -6.17
N VAL A 160 -18.52 -0.29 -6.30
CA VAL A 160 -19.06 -1.23 -7.30
C VAL A 160 -20.45 -1.77 -6.90
N PHE A 161 -20.73 -1.94 -5.61
CA PHE A 161 -22.00 -2.54 -5.17
C PHE A 161 -23.14 -1.55 -4.92
N LYS A 162 -22.95 -0.23 -5.09
CA LYS A 162 -24.04 0.74 -4.91
C LYS A 162 -25.11 0.70 -6.03
N ASN A 163 -24.86 0.00 -7.14
CA ASN A 163 -25.80 -0.14 -8.27
C ASN A 163 -26.52 -1.51 -8.34
N LYS A 164 -26.55 -2.27 -7.24
CA LYS A 164 -27.53 -3.35 -7.08
C LYS A 164 -28.36 -3.14 -5.83
N LYS A 165 -29.07 -2.00 -5.77
CA LYS A 165 -30.39 -2.02 -5.15
C LYS A 165 -31.37 -2.34 -6.28
N GLN A 166 -32.07 -3.45 -6.08
CA GLN A 166 -33.24 -3.86 -6.85
C GLN A 166 -34.22 -2.70 -6.99
#